data_AF-A0A917MYU5-F1
#
_entry.id   AF-A0A917MYU5-F1
#
_cell.length_a   1.000
_cell.length_b   1.000
_cell.length_c   1.000
_cell.angle_alpha   90.00
_cell.angle_beta   90.00
_cell.angle_gamma   90.00
#
_symmetry.space_group_name_H-M   'P 1'
#
loop_
_entity.id
_entity.type
_entity.pdbx_description
1 polymer ?
#
loop_
_entity_poly.entity_id
_entity_poly.type
_entity_poly.pdbx_seq_one_letter_code
_entity_poly.pdbx_strand_id
1 'polypeptide(L)'
;MKLEYLDDITDGGRYPDADPDKLIRLYDFDCTEVRQLQEAIRLQVISHNHPLMLSSLPFITAVNCQLTLILASTNEGISVASDNNDFKGLFTMASFEEMLAVMEPFTNESRNNYGYNWLYDPADRQIDLLLSPAGGW
;
A
#
# COMPACT_ATOMS: atom_id res chain seq x y z
N MET A 1 11.19 -2.40 4.84
CA MET A 1 9.98 -1.76 4.27
C MET A 1 9.32 -0.86 5.31
N LYS A 2 9.09 0.41 4.97
CA LYS A 2 8.42 1.42 5.81
C LYS A 2 6.99 1.66 5.33
N LEU A 3 6.07 1.85 6.27
CA LEU A 3 4.67 2.19 6.02
C LEU A 3 4.39 3.60 6.57
N GLU A 4 3.96 4.51 5.70
CA GLU A 4 3.76 5.91 6.04
C GLU A 4 2.53 6.51 5.37
N TYR A 5 1.83 7.36 6.09
CA TYR A 5 0.72 8.17 5.61
C TYR A 5 1.18 9.63 5.43
N LEU A 6 0.87 10.20 4.28
CA LEU A 6 1.05 11.62 3.96
C LEU A 6 -0.35 12.23 3.75
N ASP A 7 -0.67 13.23 4.57
CA ASP A 7 -1.96 13.94 4.56
C ASP A 7 -1.96 15.22 3.73
N ASP A 8 -0.76 15.64 3.28
CA ASP A 8 -0.55 16.72 2.31
C ASP A 8 0.68 16.41 1.44
N ILE A 9 0.47 15.96 0.20
CA ILE A 9 1.57 15.78 -0.75
C ILE A 9 1.84 17.01 -1.62
N THR A 10 1.07 18.09 -1.43
CA THR A 10 1.23 19.33 -2.20
C THR A 10 2.39 20.20 -1.70
N ASP A 11 3.10 19.77 -0.64
CA ASP A 11 4.16 20.52 0.05
C ASP A 11 3.62 21.91 0.50
N GLY A 12 2.50 21.92 1.22
CA GLY A 12 1.87 23.16 1.69
C GLY A 12 1.31 24.03 0.56
N GLY A 13 0.85 23.41 -0.53
CA GLY A 13 0.31 24.09 -1.72
C GLY A 13 1.36 24.56 -2.71
N ARG A 14 2.65 24.20 -2.52
CA ARG A 14 3.72 24.48 -3.49
C ARG A 14 3.52 23.75 -4.81
N TYR A 15 2.92 22.56 -4.76
CA TYR A 15 2.53 21.73 -5.90
C TYR A 15 1.00 21.56 -5.87
N PRO A 16 0.24 22.59 -6.25
CA PRO A 16 -1.22 22.61 -6.08
C PRO A 16 -1.96 21.62 -6.99
N ASP A 17 -1.28 21.12 -8.02
CA ASP A 17 -1.79 20.11 -8.94
C ASP A 17 -1.28 18.69 -8.58
N ALA A 18 -0.65 18.51 -7.40
CA ALA A 18 -0.25 17.18 -6.94
C ALA A 18 -1.49 16.37 -6.58
N ASP A 19 -1.61 15.21 -7.21
CA ASP A 19 -2.68 14.23 -7.03
C ASP A 19 -2.01 12.88 -6.77
N PRO A 20 -2.47 12.10 -5.76
CA PRO A 20 -3.63 12.31 -4.88
C PRO A 20 -3.44 13.37 -3.79
N ASP A 21 -4.50 13.89 -3.17
CA ASP A 21 -4.34 14.77 -1.98
C ASP A 21 -3.70 14.03 -0.78
N LYS A 22 -3.95 12.71 -0.67
CA LYS A 22 -3.60 11.86 0.48
C LYS A 22 -3.04 10.52 0.04
N LEU A 23 -2.01 10.05 0.73
CA LEU A 23 -1.23 8.91 0.27
C LEU A 23 -0.81 8.00 1.43
N ILE A 24 -1.02 6.70 1.32
CA ILE A 24 -0.27 5.70 2.09
C ILE A 24 0.80 5.10 1.18
N ARG A 25 2.05 5.08 1.64
CA ARG A 25 3.16 4.48 0.90
C ARG A 25 3.86 3.37 1.66
N LEU A 26 4.24 2.34 0.91
CA LEU A 26 5.25 1.36 1.29
C LEU A 26 6.54 1.72 0.56
N TYR A 27 7.61 1.96 1.32
CA TYR A 27 8.90 2.40 0.76
C TYR A 27 10.11 1.86 1.50
N ASP A 28 11.33 2.19 1.05
CA ASP A 28 12.58 1.77 1.70
C ASP A 28 12.60 0.25 1.92
N PHE A 29 12.47 -0.47 0.81
CA PHE A 29 12.38 -1.91 0.79
C PHE A 29 13.30 -2.53 -0.25
N ASP A 30 13.61 -3.81 -0.03
CA ASP A 30 14.25 -4.66 -1.03
C ASP A 30 13.26 -5.63 -1.67
N CYS A 31 13.70 -6.36 -2.70
CA CYS A 31 12.87 -7.32 -3.39
C CYS A 31 12.42 -8.51 -2.51
N THR A 32 13.17 -8.84 -1.45
CA THR A 32 12.84 -9.92 -0.53
C THR A 32 11.63 -9.54 0.29
N GLU A 33 11.58 -8.31 0.80
CA GLU A 33 10.43 -7.79 1.54
C GLU A 33 9.17 -7.70 0.66
N VAL A 34 9.29 -7.35 -0.63
CA VAL A 34 8.15 -7.38 -1.55
C VAL A 34 7.64 -8.80 -1.80
N ARG A 35 8.54 -9.78 -1.99
CA ARG A 35 8.15 -11.20 -2.11
C ARG A 35 7.42 -11.67 -0.86
N GLN A 36 7.93 -11.31 0.32
CA GLN A 36 7.30 -11.66 1.59
C GLN A 36 5.93 -11.02 1.76
N LEU A 37 5.75 -9.77 1.31
CA LEU A 37 4.45 -9.10 1.30
C LEU A 37 3.45 -9.79 0.36
N GLN A 38 3.87 -10.15 -0.86
CA GLN A 38 3.03 -10.90 -1.79
C GLN A 38 2.55 -12.23 -1.20
N GLU A 39 3.47 -13.00 -0.60
CA GLU A 39 3.13 -14.27 0.04
C GLU A 39 2.20 -14.08 1.25
N ALA A 40 2.41 -13.03 2.06
CA ALA A 40 1.53 -12.71 3.18
C ALA A 40 0.10 -12.39 2.71
N ILE A 41 -0.06 -11.58 1.66
CA ILE A 41 -1.37 -11.26 1.06
C ILE A 41 -2.03 -12.53 0.49
N ARG A 42 -1.29 -13.33 -0.29
CA ARG A 42 -1.81 -14.57 -0.88
C ARG A 42 -2.27 -15.57 0.17
N LEU A 43 -1.48 -15.78 1.21
CA LEU A 43 -1.78 -16.80 2.23
C LEU A 43 -2.84 -16.29 3.21
N GLN A 44 -2.64 -15.13 3.82
CA GLN A 44 -3.52 -14.67 4.90
C GLN A 44 -4.83 -14.10 4.35
N VAL A 45 -4.77 -13.19 3.39
CA VAL A 45 -5.95 -12.48 2.91
C VAL A 45 -6.72 -13.32 1.90
N ILE A 46 -6.06 -13.82 0.87
CA ILE A 46 -6.73 -14.55 -0.23
C ILE A 46 -7.09 -15.98 0.17
N SER A 47 -6.13 -16.75 0.70
CA SER A 47 -6.33 -18.19 0.95
C SER A 47 -7.08 -18.46 2.25
N HIS A 48 -6.80 -17.69 3.31
CA HIS A 48 -7.41 -17.90 4.62
C HIS A 48 -8.55 -16.92 4.93
N ASN A 49 -8.83 -15.95 4.06
CA ASN A 49 -9.82 -14.90 4.29
C ASN A 49 -9.64 -14.21 5.65
N HIS A 50 -8.38 -13.95 6.02
CA HIS A 50 -7.99 -13.37 7.30
C HIS A 50 -7.44 -11.96 7.08
N PRO A 51 -7.89 -10.95 7.85
CA PRO A 51 -7.34 -9.59 7.78
C PRO A 51 -5.81 -9.58 7.99
N LEU A 52 -5.10 -8.80 7.18
CA LEU A 52 -3.65 -8.63 7.30
C LEU A 52 -3.32 -7.21 7.76
N MET A 53 -2.93 -7.07 9.02
CA MET A 53 -2.34 -5.83 9.53
C MET A 53 -0.89 -5.75 9.07
N LEU A 54 -0.55 -4.79 8.22
CA LEU A 54 0.78 -4.74 7.59
C LEU A 54 1.91 -4.64 8.60
N SER A 55 1.77 -3.82 9.64
CA SER A 55 2.77 -3.67 10.70
C SER A 55 2.93 -4.89 11.62
N SER A 56 2.07 -5.91 11.50
CA SER A 56 2.28 -7.20 12.18
C SER A 56 3.37 -8.05 11.50
N LEU A 57 3.72 -7.72 10.25
CA LEU A 57 4.80 -8.37 9.51
C LEU A 57 6.16 -7.85 10.01
N PRO A 58 7.11 -8.73 10.37
CA PRO A 58 8.34 -8.32 11.06
C PRO A 58 9.29 -7.45 10.21
N PHE A 59 9.08 -7.39 8.89
CA PHE A 59 9.87 -6.58 7.95
C PHE A 59 9.19 -5.24 7.60
N ILE A 60 8.00 -4.98 8.13
CA ILE A 60 7.29 -3.71 7.95
C ILE A 60 7.42 -2.86 9.21
N THR A 61 7.99 -1.67 9.07
CA THR A 61 8.06 -0.67 10.13
C THR A 61 7.01 0.42 9.88
N ALA A 62 6.03 0.53 10.79
CA ALA A 62 5.08 1.64 10.79
C ALA A 62 5.77 2.95 11.19
N VAL A 63 5.71 3.97 10.34
CA VAL A 63 6.29 5.30 10.58
C VAL A 63 5.30 6.16 11.36
N ASN A 64 4.08 6.30 10.86
CA ASN A 64 3.05 7.17 11.44
C ASN A 64 1.60 6.68 11.21
N CYS A 65 1.41 5.47 10.67
CA CYS A 65 0.10 4.91 10.41
C CYS A 65 0.09 3.37 10.50
N GLN A 66 -1.11 2.81 10.57
CA GLN A 66 -1.39 1.39 10.46
C GLN A 66 -2.32 1.16 9.27
N LEU A 67 -2.14 0.04 8.55
CA LEU A 67 -3.05 -0.37 7.48
C LEU A 67 -3.39 -1.85 7.64
N THR A 68 -4.68 -2.14 7.69
CA THR A 68 -5.21 -3.52 7.66
C THR A 68 -5.88 -3.77 6.32
N LEU A 69 -5.40 -4.79 5.59
CA LEU A 69 -5.98 -5.26 4.34
C LEU A 69 -7.04 -6.33 4.62
N ILE A 70 -8.22 -6.17 4.04
CA ILE A 70 -9.40 -7.02 4.29
C ILE A 70 -10.02 -7.41 2.94
N LEU A 71 -10.26 -8.71 2.76
CA LEU A 71 -11.05 -9.21 1.63
C LEU A 71 -12.53 -8.95 1.86
N ALA A 72 -13.17 -8.29 0.89
CA ALA A 72 -14.56 -7.89 0.92
C ALA A 72 -15.28 -8.26 -0.38
N SER A 73 -16.62 -8.30 -0.33
CA SER A 73 -17.46 -8.55 -1.50
C SER A 73 -17.51 -7.38 -2.49
N THR A 74 -17.21 -6.17 -1.99
CA THR A 74 -17.21 -4.91 -2.72
C THR A 74 -15.89 -4.19 -2.45
N ASN A 75 -15.40 -3.45 -3.45
CA ASN A 75 -14.22 -2.61 -3.27
C ASN A 75 -14.68 -1.29 -2.65
N GLU A 76 -14.37 -1.07 -1.38
CA GLU A 76 -14.72 0.16 -0.66
C GLU A 76 -13.51 1.08 -0.48
N GLY A 77 -12.33 0.66 -0.96
CA GLY A 77 -11.11 1.44 -0.88
C GLY A 77 -10.52 1.51 0.52
N ILE A 78 -9.75 2.57 0.76
CA ILE A 78 -9.04 2.81 2.03
C ILE A 78 -9.75 3.90 2.81
N SER A 79 -10.13 3.59 4.04
CA SER A 79 -10.78 4.53 4.95
C SER A 79 -10.12 4.55 6.32
N VAL A 80 -10.31 5.67 7.02
CA VAL A 80 -9.88 5.83 8.42
C VAL A 80 -10.79 4.98 9.30
N ALA A 81 -10.19 4.05 10.04
CA ALA A 81 -10.88 3.18 10.99
C ALA A 81 -11.03 3.82 12.38
N SER A 82 -10.12 4.71 12.78
CA SER A 82 -10.17 5.47 14.05
C SER A 82 -9.26 6.71 14.03
N ASP A 83 -9.39 7.58 15.05
CA ASP A 83 -8.75 8.91 15.16
C ASP A 83 -7.20 8.92 15.30
N ASN A 84 -6.49 7.87 14.89
CA ASN A 84 -5.05 7.69 15.13
C ASN A 84 -4.27 7.18 13.89
N ASN A 85 -4.66 7.56 12.67
CA ASN A 85 -4.05 7.05 11.42
C ASN A 85 -4.08 5.51 11.33
N ASP A 86 -5.15 4.90 11.85
CA ASP A 86 -5.45 3.48 11.66
C ASP A 86 -6.39 3.36 10.45
N PHE A 87 -5.94 2.66 9.42
CA PHE A 87 -6.63 2.55 8.14
C PHE A 87 -7.08 1.12 7.87
N LYS A 88 -8.22 0.99 7.19
CA LYS A 88 -8.70 -0.29 6.65
C LYS A 88 -8.88 -0.16 5.15
N GLY A 89 -8.28 -1.10 4.43
CA GLY A 89 -8.50 -1.29 3.00
C GLY A 89 -9.42 -2.47 2.78
N LEU A 90 -10.62 -2.23 2.27
CA LEU A 90 -11.60 -3.26 1.94
C LEU A 90 -11.61 -3.47 0.43
N PHE A 91 -11.04 -4.58 -0.02
CA PHE A 91 -10.78 -4.84 -1.42
C PHE A 91 -11.39 -6.15 -1.88
N THR A 92 -11.75 -6.22 -3.16
CA THR A 92 -12.21 -7.47 -3.78
C THR A 92 -11.03 -8.38 -4.11
N MET A 93 -11.33 -9.65 -4.42
CA MET A 93 -10.32 -10.60 -4.93
C MET A 93 -9.57 -10.03 -6.14
N ALA A 94 -10.30 -9.47 -7.11
CA ALA A 94 -9.71 -8.89 -8.32
C ALA A 94 -8.74 -7.75 -8.00
N SER A 95 -9.08 -6.90 -7.02
CA SER A 95 -8.20 -5.82 -6.55
C SER A 95 -6.91 -6.37 -5.93
N PHE A 96 -6.97 -7.45 -5.14
CA PHE A 96 -5.75 -8.08 -4.62
C PHE A 96 -4.93 -8.77 -5.71
N GLU A 97 -5.56 -9.40 -6.70
CA GLU A 97 -4.86 -9.98 -7.85
C GLU A 97 -4.11 -8.90 -8.64
N GLU A 98 -4.72 -7.74 -8.84
CA GLU A 98 -4.10 -6.57 -9.46
C GLU A 98 -2.92 -6.04 -8.62
N MET A 99 -3.12 -5.84 -7.30
CA MET A 99 -2.03 -5.45 -6.39
C MET A 99 -0.83 -6.40 -6.51
N LEU A 100 -1.07 -7.71 -6.49
CA LEU A 100 -0.03 -8.72 -6.59
C LEU A 100 0.70 -8.65 -7.94
N ALA A 101 -0.02 -8.43 -9.04
CA ALA A 101 0.57 -8.27 -10.36
C ALA A 101 1.46 -7.02 -10.45
N VAL A 102 0.99 -5.91 -9.88
CA VAL A 102 1.71 -4.63 -9.83
C VAL A 102 2.97 -4.69 -8.96
N MET A 103 2.99 -5.56 -7.95
CA MET A 103 4.18 -5.83 -7.12
C MET A 103 5.26 -6.63 -7.86
N GLU A 104 4.90 -7.44 -8.88
CA GLU A 104 5.81 -8.38 -9.55
C GLU A 104 7.15 -7.76 -10.00
N PRO A 105 7.18 -6.56 -10.63
CA PRO A 105 8.41 -5.98 -11.11
C PRO A 105 9.45 -5.72 -10.02
N PHE A 106 9.01 -5.51 -8.77
CA PHE A 106 9.88 -5.23 -7.64
C PHE A 106 10.46 -6.49 -6.96
N THR A 107 10.04 -7.68 -7.41
CA THR A 107 10.46 -8.95 -6.82
C THR A 107 11.73 -9.54 -7.45
N ASN A 108 12.34 -8.88 -8.43
CA ASN A 108 13.53 -9.39 -9.11
C ASN A 108 14.75 -8.49 -8.85
N GLU A 109 15.79 -9.04 -8.21
CA GLU A 109 17.04 -8.32 -7.90
C GLU A 109 17.75 -7.76 -9.13
N SER A 110 17.59 -8.40 -10.28
CA SER A 110 18.21 -7.98 -11.54
C SER A 110 17.46 -6.84 -12.24
N ARG A 111 16.26 -6.49 -11.77
CA ARG A 111 15.57 -5.29 -12.23
C ARG A 111 16.00 -4.14 -11.35
N ASN A 112 16.49 -3.09 -11.99
CA ASN A 112 16.68 -1.80 -11.33
C ASN A 112 15.30 -1.36 -10.81
N ASN A 113 15.09 -1.48 -9.50
CA ASN A 113 13.89 -1.03 -8.80
C ASN A 113 13.85 0.51 -8.75
N TYR A 114 13.95 1.16 -9.91
CA TYR A 114 13.73 2.58 -10.08
C TYR A 114 12.28 2.80 -10.54
N GLY A 115 11.58 3.70 -9.87
CA GLY A 115 10.17 4.00 -10.13
C GLY A 115 9.27 3.64 -8.95
N TYR A 116 7.98 3.57 -9.20
CA TYR A 116 6.93 3.27 -8.24
C TYR A 116 5.76 2.63 -8.99
N ASN A 117 4.87 1.98 -8.27
CA ASN A 117 3.56 1.63 -8.80
C ASN A 117 2.46 1.91 -7.78
N TRP A 118 1.28 2.26 -8.28
CA TRP A 118 0.05 2.34 -7.51
C TRP A 118 -0.50 0.94 -7.27
N LEU A 119 -0.51 0.50 -6.01
CA LEU A 119 -1.21 -0.72 -5.60
C LEU A 119 -2.72 -0.48 -5.55
N TYR A 120 -3.12 0.76 -5.28
CA TYR A 120 -4.50 1.18 -5.34
C TYR A 120 -4.56 2.68 -5.67
N ASP A 121 -5.32 3.01 -6.71
CA ASP A 121 -5.59 4.36 -7.18
C ASP A 121 -7.13 4.46 -7.36
N PRO A 122 -7.84 4.96 -6.33
CA PRO A 122 -9.23 5.31 -6.47
C PRO A 122 -9.32 6.53 -7.39
N ALA A 123 -9.96 6.38 -8.56
CA ALA A 123 -10.14 7.50 -9.50
C ALA A 123 -10.91 8.73 -8.93
N ASP A 124 -11.38 8.66 -7.68
CA ASP A 124 -11.95 9.73 -6.87
C ASP A 124 -11.08 10.03 -5.63
N ARG A 125 -11.20 11.23 -5.05
CA ARG A 125 -10.36 11.77 -3.95
C ARG A 125 -10.45 10.97 -2.63
N GLN A 126 -9.96 9.74 -2.63
CA GLN A 126 -9.79 8.90 -1.46
C GLN A 126 -8.29 8.80 -1.13
N ILE A 127 -7.87 7.72 -0.47
CA ILE A 127 -6.48 7.50 -0.05
C ILE A 127 -5.86 6.47 -0.98
N ASP A 128 -4.79 6.86 -1.66
CA ASP A 128 -4.06 5.98 -2.55
C ASP A 128 -3.09 5.08 -1.77
N LEU A 129 -2.71 3.96 -2.39
CA LEU A 129 -1.68 3.07 -1.88
C LEU A 129 -0.55 2.95 -2.90
N LEU A 130 0.62 3.46 -2.53
CA LEU A 130 1.82 3.48 -3.35
C LEU A 130 2.84 2.46 -2.88
N LEU A 131 3.48 1.79 -3.84
CA LEU A 131 4.69 1.01 -3.62
C LEU A 131 5.87 1.70 -4.32
N SER A 132 6.79 2.25 -3.53
CA SER A 132 7.93 3.01 -4.06
C SER A 132 9.22 2.72 -3.30
N PRO A 133 10.21 2.02 -3.87
CA PRO A 133 11.46 1.70 -3.18
C PRO A 133 12.21 2.94 -2.69
N ALA A 134 12.23 4.03 -3.47
CA ALA A 134 12.88 5.29 -3.11
C ALA A 134 11.99 6.26 -2.33
N GLY A 135 10.72 5.93 -2.11
CA GLY A 135 9.72 6.76 -1.43
C GLY A 135 9.12 7.89 -2.26
N GLY A 136 9.60 8.15 -3.48
CA GLY A 136 9.03 9.14 -4.40
C GLY A 136 7.98 8.57 -5.36
N TRP A 137 7.30 9.46 -6.09
CA TRP A 137 6.40 9.18 -7.20
C TRP A 137 6.61 10.22 -8.33
#